data_AF-A0A4U5LWM6-F1
#
_entry.id   AF-A0A4U5LWM6-F1
#
_cell.length_a   1.000
_cell.length_b   1.000
_cell.length_c   1.000
_cell.angle_alpha   90.00
_cell.angle_beta   90.00
_cell.angle_gamma   90.00
#
_symmetry.space_group_name_H-M   'P 1'
#
loop_
_entity.id
_entity.type
_entity.pdbx_description
1 polymer ?
#
loop_
_entity_poly.entity_id
_entity_poly.type
_entity_poly.pdbx_seq_one_letter_code
_entity_poly.pdbx_strand_id
1 'polypeptide(L)'
;MLRSSRRNQQLLLACLAGLTLFLVFTRWNRSDSVVLVEESSERKEKEEDGVQMVCRLPKLEKDRPEVMKFYTDRKHSLNCASEKDWVFVDDEGRLQLTGEAIQAHGKDTPCSVSYILRVSDFDEKTEESPEKSMIGKKLVESDFFWANCKAASGKKWSGMLMTVVRNESRVEALKARQRPSWSDLNVYFFGLDSLSQMAYRRSLPKTVEFFEGKMGGVVLDGYNIVGDGTPQAFIPILTAKTELELPPTRKTHKSPTFVDVYPFIWNNFSDAGYVTVYGEDAAAMGIYSHRMKGFDKQPTDHYVRTFFQEAEKKASNLNCIGSNSMHNVWMKYGNEVIQRYKDIPRFELFHHGRLSHDDINLVSVMDDDFAANLEHLHSTGAFESTLVILMADHGHRFASLRNTHQGQLEERLPFFGLYLPERFRASGKGKKALRTSKPTPAASRRPSTSTRRSGTYFTGPRRLSWSRLNLSTAAPSPSSARSPPNARAPAPNRAPLVHLHGLGVGLRGQDPEGDLPPNRPGDCCRDEQPNRAGTQALRQARACPNSLTLNVSSLRSR
;
A
#
# COMPACT_ATOMS: atom_id res chain seq x y z
N MET A 1 -28.24 -59.71 53.64
CA MET A 1 -27.38 -58.52 53.40
C MET A 1 -26.19 -58.83 52.45
N LEU A 2 -26.41 -59.24 51.19
CA LEU A 2 -25.31 -59.52 50.24
C LEU A 2 -25.56 -59.07 48.78
N ARG A 3 -26.67 -58.35 48.49
CA ARG A 3 -26.97 -57.85 47.12
C ARG A 3 -26.53 -56.39 46.86
N SER A 4 -26.15 -55.62 47.89
CA SER A 4 -25.70 -54.22 47.75
C SER A 4 -24.22 -54.07 47.39
N SER A 5 -23.40 -55.11 47.56
CA SER A 5 -21.95 -55.04 47.36
C SER A 5 -21.54 -55.10 45.87
N ARG A 6 -22.17 -55.96 45.08
CA ARG A 6 -21.82 -56.14 43.65
C ARG A 6 -22.16 -54.92 42.79
N ARG A 7 -23.27 -54.23 43.06
CA ARG A 7 -23.67 -53.03 42.31
C ARG A 7 -22.73 -51.86 42.58
N ASN A 8 -22.29 -51.69 43.83
CA ASN A 8 -21.30 -50.67 44.19
C ASN A 8 -19.90 -51.01 43.65
N GLN A 9 -19.51 -52.29 43.62
CA GLN A 9 -18.26 -52.72 42.98
C GLN A 9 -18.28 -52.50 41.45
N GLN A 10 -19.40 -52.76 40.77
CA GLN A 10 -19.55 -52.49 39.34
C GLN A 10 -19.53 -51.00 39.02
N LEU A 11 -20.14 -50.16 39.85
CA LEU A 11 -20.07 -48.70 39.73
C LEU A 11 -18.64 -48.17 39.96
N LEU A 12 -17.91 -48.73 40.93
CA LEU A 12 -16.51 -48.36 41.17
C LEU A 12 -15.60 -48.74 40.00
N LEU A 13 -15.79 -49.94 39.45
CA LEU A 13 -15.05 -50.42 38.27
C LEU A 13 -15.36 -49.60 37.02
N ALA A 14 -16.62 -49.22 36.81
CA ALA A 14 -17.01 -48.34 35.71
C ALA A 14 -16.41 -46.92 35.85
N CYS A 15 -16.36 -46.37 37.07
CA CYS A 15 -15.72 -45.08 37.33
C CYS A 15 -14.19 -45.14 37.12
N LEU A 16 -13.53 -46.22 37.56
CA LEU A 16 -12.10 -46.43 37.34
C LEU A 16 -11.75 -46.64 35.87
N ALA A 17 -12.60 -47.33 35.10
CA ALA A 17 -12.46 -47.48 33.65
C ALA A 17 -12.67 -46.15 32.92
N GLY A 18 -13.65 -45.34 33.35
CA GLY A 18 -13.88 -44.00 32.82
C GLY A 18 -12.71 -43.05 33.11
N LEU A 19 -12.14 -43.11 34.32
CA LEU A 19 -10.99 -42.30 34.71
C LEU A 19 -9.72 -42.70 33.93
N THR A 20 -9.50 -44.00 33.72
CA THR A 20 -8.37 -44.48 32.91
C THR A 20 -8.53 -44.12 31.44
N LEU A 21 -9.74 -44.23 30.87
CA LEU A 21 -10.02 -43.74 29.50
C LEU A 21 -9.83 -42.23 29.37
N PHE A 22 -10.24 -41.44 30.36
CA PHE A 22 -10.00 -40.00 30.39
C PHE A 22 -8.51 -39.65 30.52
N LEU A 23 -7.76 -40.38 31.34
CA LEU A 23 -6.30 -40.20 31.49
C LEU A 23 -5.54 -40.64 30.23
N VAL A 24 -5.99 -41.70 29.54
CA VAL A 24 -5.42 -42.13 28.25
C VAL A 24 -5.78 -41.14 27.16
N PHE A 25 -7.01 -40.62 27.11
CA PHE A 25 -7.44 -39.62 26.14
C PHE A 25 -6.71 -38.28 26.34
N THR A 26 -6.52 -37.84 27.58
CA THR A 26 -5.71 -36.63 27.90
C THR A 26 -4.22 -36.84 27.66
N ARG A 27 -3.70 -38.07 27.80
CA ARG A 27 -2.32 -38.42 27.43
C ARG A 27 -2.14 -38.55 25.92
N TRP A 28 -3.15 -39.02 25.19
CA TRP A 28 -3.16 -39.13 23.73
C TRP A 28 -3.28 -37.74 23.08
N ASN A 29 -4.16 -36.87 23.56
CA ASN A 29 -4.25 -35.46 23.11
C ASN A 29 -3.09 -34.58 23.59
N ARG A 30 -2.20 -35.08 24.46
CA ARG A 30 -0.92 -34.43 24.79
C ARG A 30 0.23 -34.85 23.87
N SER A 31 0.00 -35.78 22.94
CA SER A 31 1.00 -36.24 21.96
C SER A 31 0.89 -35.54 20.61
N ASP A 32 0.25 -34.38 20.52
CA ASP A 32 0.56 -33.45 19.43
C ASP A 32 1.97 -32.91 19.68
N SER A 33 2.88 -33.37 18.86
CA SER A 33 4.28 -32.99 18.81
C SER A 33 4.40 -31.48 18.61
N VAL A 34 4.47 -30.73 19.71
CA VAL A 34 5.04 -29.39 19.69
C VAL A 34 6.51 -29.60 19.37
N VAL A 35 6.89 -29.36 18.11
CA VAL A 35 8.30 -29.12 17.77
C VAL A 35 8.64 -27.78 18.40
N LEU A 36 9.00 -27.82 19.68
CA LEU A 36 9.82 -26.78 20.29
C LEU A 36 11.15 -26.87 19.56
N VAL A 37 11.40 -25.92 18.65
CA VAL A 37 12.77 -25.63 18.25
C VAL A 37 13.43 -25.03 19.49
N GLU A 38 13.93 -25.88 20.38
CA GLU A 38 14.97 -25.48 21.31
C GLU A 38 16.14 -24.99 20.45
N GLU A 39 16.45 -23.71 20.62
CA GLU A 39 17.66 -23.09 20.13
C GLU A 39 18.84 -23.76 20.84
N SER A 40 19.25 -24.92 20.30
CA SER A 40 20.50 -25.59 20.67
C SER A 40 21.64 -24.73 20.14
N SER A 41 22.06 -23.78 20.95
CA SER A 41 23.33 -23.09 20.84
C SER A 41 24.46 -24.07 21.17
N GLU A 42 24.76 -25.00 20.27
CA GLU A 42 26.03 -25.73 20.23
C GLU A 42 26.11 -26.55 18.92
N ARG A 43 26.00 -25.87 17.78
CA ARG A 43 26.55 -26.42 16.53
C ARG A 43 28.07 -26.23 16.58
N LYS A 44 28.79 -27.30 16.89
CA LYS A 44 30.21 -27.42 16.54
C LYS A 44 30.32 -27.25 15.03
N GLU A 45 30.82 -26.10 14.60
CA GLU A 45 31.27 -25.89 13.22
C GLU A 45 32.33 -26.96 12.93
N LYS A 46 31.94 -28.01 12.21
CA LYS A 46 32.89 -28.73 11.36
C LYS A 46 33.24 -27.76 10.25
N GLU A 47 34.48 -27.31 10.26
CA GLU A 47 35.13 -26.57 9.19
C GLU A 47 35.21 -27.50 7.96
N GLU A 48 34.10 -27.60 7.22
CA GLU A 48 34.11 -28.06 5.84
C GLU A 48 34.61 -26.92 4.97
N ASP A 49 35.60 -27.21 4.12
CA ASP A 49 36.27 -26.29 3.22
C ASP A 49 35.32 -25.22 2.66
N GLY A 50 35.59 -23.98 3.07
CA GLY A 50 34.71 -22.83 2.87
C GLY A 50 34.45 -22.53 1.40
N VAL A 51 33.35 -23.07 0.87
CA VAL A 51 32.62 -22.40 -0.22
C VAL A 51 31.99 -21.17 0.41
N GLN A 52 32.69 -20.04 0.33
CA GLN A 52 32.09 -18.74 0.61
C GLN A 52 30.87 -18.60 -0.30
N MET A 53 29.67 -18.82 0.24
CA MET A 53 28.40 -18.61 -0.45
C MET A 53 28.26 -17.10 -0.69
N VAL A 54 28.89 -16.63 -1.77
CA VAL A 54 28.74 -15.27 -2.24
C VAL A 54 27.30 -15.14 -2.71
N CYS A 55 26.47 -14.41 -1.96
CA CYS A 55 25.14 -14.02 -2.41
C CYS A 55 25.31 -13.14 -3.66
N ARG A 56 25.20 -13.78 -4.83
CA ARG A 56 25.23 -13.08 -6.12
C ARG A 56 23.81 -12.62 -6.40
N LEU A 57 23.62 -11.30 -6.41
CA LEU A 57 22.36 -10.71 -6.86
C LEU A 57 22.09 -11.19 -8.29
N PRO A 58 20.89 -11.73 -8.58
CA PRO A 58 20.55 -12.14 -9.92
C PRO A 58 20.55 -10.90 -10.82
N LYS A 59 21.23 -11.00 -11.97
CA LYS A 59 21.11 -9.99 -13.02
C LYS A 59 19.91 -10.37 -13.87
N LEU A 60 18.86 -9.57 -13.80
CA LEU A 60 17.66 -9.78 -14.59
C LEU A 60 17.75 -9.01 -15.91
N GLU A 61 17.35 -9.66 -17.00
CA GLU A 61 17.24 -9.02 -18.30
C GLU A 61 15.91 -8.28 -18.38
N LYS A 62 15.92 -7.02 -18.81
CA LYS A 62 14.70 -6.20 -18.88
C LYS A 62 13.67 -6.83 -19.81
N ASP A 63 14.08 -7.29 -20.99
CA ASP A 63 13.15 -7.68 -22.07
C ASP A 63 13.16 -9.18 -22.33
N ARG A 64 13.30 -9.99 -21.27
CA ARG A 64 13.36 -11.45 -21.41
C ARG A 64 12.07 -11.98 -22.03
N PRO A 65 12.12 -12.81 -23.10
CA PRO A 65 10.92 -13.26 -23.82
C PRO A 65 9.85 -13.93 -22.95
N GLU A 66 10.25 -14.66 -21.91
CA GLU A 66 9.31 -15.33 -21.00
C GLU A 66 8.43 -14.35 -20.21
N VAL A 67 8.93 -13.13 -19.96
CA VAL A 67 8.22 -12.05 -19.24
C VAL A 67 7.52 -11.11 -20.22
N MET A 68 8.15 -10.80 -21.36
CA MET A 68 7.61 -9.82 -22.31
C MET A 68 6.26 -10.19 -22.90
N LYS A 69 5.90 -11.48 -22.93
CA LYS A 69 4.55 -11.93 -23.33
C LYS A 69 3.41 -11.39 -22.46
N PHE A 70 3.71 -10.88 -21.26
CA PHE A 70 2.73 -10.24 -20.36
C PHE A 70 2.63 -8.73 -20.56
N TYR A 71 3.57 -8.14 -21.30
CA TYR A 71 3.58 -6.72 -21.62
C TYR A 71 3.02 -6.52 -23.03
N THR A 72 2.21 -5.49 -23.19
CA THR A 72 1.60 -5.15 -24.47
C THR A 72 2.07 -3.78 -24.94
N ASP A 73 2.29 -3.64 -26.25
CA ASP A 73 2.59 -2.34 -26.86
C ASP A 73 1.36 -1.43 -26.98
N ARG A 74 0.21 -1.87 -26.44
CA ARG A 74 -1.01 -1.07 -26.47
C ARG A 74 -0.81 0.15 -25.60
N LYS A 75 -0.89 1.33 -26.21
CA LYS A 75 -1.04 2.58 -25.46
C LYS A 75 -2.36 2.53 -24.71
N HIS A 76 -2.27 2.38 -23.40
CA HIS A 76 -3.41 2.56 -22.53
C HIS A 76 -3.75 4.05 -22.53
N SER A 77 -5.05 4.36 -22.53
CA SER A 77 -5.53 5.71 -22.33
C SER A 77 -6.70 5.66 -21.36
N LEU A 78 -6.80 6.66 -20.51
CA LEU A 78 -7.89 6.78 -19.57
C LEU A 78 -9.00 7.62 -20.21
N ASN A 79 -10.19 7.04 -20.33
CA ASN A 79 -11.38 7.73 -20.82
C ASN A 79 -12.09 8.39 -19.64
N CYS A 80 -11.60 9.55 -19.22
CA CYS A 80 -12.25 10.37 -18.19
C CYS A 80 -13.41 11.19 -18.78
N ALA A 81 -14.18 11.87 -17.91
CA ALA A 81 -15.35 12.64 -18.36
C ALA A 81 -14.97 13.70 -19.40
N SER A 82 -15.77 13.83 -20.45
CA SER A 82 -15.53 14.80 -21.52
C SER A 82 -15.85 16.24 -21.11
N GLU A 83 -16.81 16.41 -20.19
CA GLU A 83 -17.10 17.71 -19.60
C GLU A 83 -16.02 18.07 -18.59
N LYS A 84 -15.25 19.12 -18.89
CA LYS A 84 -14.23 19.68 -17.99
C LYS A 84 -14.85 20.13 -16.68
N ASP A 85 -14.06 20.07 -15.62
CA ASP A 85 -14.47 20.54 -14.30
C ASP A 85 -14.79 22.06 -14.35
N TRP A 86 -15.89 22.46 -13.71
CA TRP A 86 -16.33 23.85 -13.74
C TRP A 86 -15.54 24.74 -12.78
N VAL A 87 -14.88 24.13 -11.79
CA VAL A 87 -14.17 24.85 -10.73
C VAL A 87 -12.76 24.30 -10.53
N PHE A 88 -11.92 25.12 -9.95
CA PHE A 88 -10.61 24.76 -9.42
C PHE A 88 -10.34 25.52 -8.12
N VAL A 89 -9.28 25.17 -7.41
CA VAL A 89 -8.82 25.92 -6.23
C VAL A 89 -7.52 26.63 -6.59
N ASP A 90 -7.45 27.93 -6.32
CA ASP A 90 -6.27 28.75 -6.58
C ASP A 90 -5.17 28.60 -5.50
N ASP A 91 -4.04 29.25 -5.71
CA ASP A 91 -2.87 29.17 -4.83
C ASP A 91 -3.17 29.74 -3.43
N GLU A 92 -4.08 30.71 -3.33
CA GLU A 92 -4.59 31.26 -2.07
C GLU A 92 -5.59 30.33 -1.35
N GLY A 93 -5.99 29.23 -1.98
CA GLY A 93 -6.91 28.24 -1.45
C GLY A 93 -8.38 28.62 -1.62
N ARG A 94 -8.71 29.46 -2.61
CA ARG A 94 -10.08 29.90 -2.91
C ARG A 94 -10.66 29.10 -4.07
N LEU A 95 -11.96 28.78 -3.97
CA LEU A 95 -12.69 28.12 -5.05
C LEU A 95 -12.96 29.12 -6.18
N GLN A 96 -12.57 28.80 -7.40
CA GLN A 96 -12.73 29.65 -8.58
C GLN A 96 -13.45 28.89 -9.69
N LEU A 97 -14.17 29.60 -10.56
CA LEU A 97 -14.68 29.04 -11.82
C LEU A 97 -13.54 28.96 -12.85
N THR A 98 -13.52 27.89 -13.64
CA THR A 98 -12.61 27.78 -14.80
C THR A 98 -12.99 28.81 -15.87
N GLY A 99 -12.02 29.20 -16.70
CA GLY A 99 -12.27 30.14 -17.80
C GLY A 99 -13.34 29.64 -18.76
N GLU A 100 -13.35 28.34 -19.05
CA GLU A 100 -14.37 27.68 -19.86
C GLU A 100 -15.75 27.72 -19.21
N ALA A 101 -15.85 27.46 -17.90
CA ALA A 101 -17.12 27.56 -17.19
C ALA A 101 -17.65 28.99 -17.15
N ILE A 102 -16.78 30.00 -16.97
CA ILE A 102 -17.17 31.42 -17.04
C ILE A 102 -17.76 31.75 -18.41
N GLN A 103 -17.11 31.31 -19.49
CA GLN A 103 -17.59 31.55 -20.85
C GLN A 103 -18.91 30.84 -21.14
N ALA A 104 -19.08 29.60 -20.68
CA ALA A 104 -20.24 28.78 -20.97
C ALA A 104 -21.45 29.04 -20.06
N HIS A 105 -21.21 29.44 -18.81
CA HIS A 105 -22.24 29.47 -17.76
C HIS A 105 -22.37 30.83 -17.06
N GLY A 106 -21.42 31.74 -17.29
CA GLY A 106 -21.39 33.08 -16.72
C GLY A 106 -20.55 33.16 -15.45
N LYS A 107 -19.83 34.29 -15.28
CA LYS A 107 -18.92 34.55 -14.16
C LYS A 107 -19.58 34.52 -12.77
N ASP A 108 -20.89 34.75 -12.73
CA ASP A 108 -21.67 34.81 -11.49
C ASP A 108 -22.36 33.47 -11.18
N THR A 109 -21.95 32.36 -11.84
CA THR A 109 -22.48 31.02 -11.59
C THR A 109 -22.21 30.59 -10.15
N PRO A 110 -23.24 30.38 -9.31
CA PRO A 110 -23.04 29.97 -7.94
C PRO A 110 -22.65 28.49 -7.86
N CYS A 111 -21.62 28.21 -7.07
CA CYS A 111 -21.26 26.86 -6.65
C CYS A 111 -21.21 26.76 -5.12
N SER A 112 -21.95 25.79 -4.55
CA SER A 112 -21.84 25.42 -3.14
C SER A 112 -20.79 24.34 -2.93
N VAL A 113 -20.33 24.19 -1.68
CA VAL A 113 -19.37 23.17 -1.28
C VAL A 113 -20.00 22.24 -0.25
N SER A 114 -19.71 20.95 -0.34
CA SER A 114 -20.02 19.97 0.68
C SER A 114 -18.73 19.27 1.09
N TYR A 115 -18.21 19.62 2.26
CA TYR A 115 -16.95 19.09 2.78
C TYR A 115 -17.11 17.62 3.17
N ILE A 116 -16.11 16.80 2.83
CA ILE A 116 -16.03 15.40 3.21
C ILE A 116 -15.12 15.33 4.43
N LEU A 117 -15.67 14.88 5.56
CA LEU A 117 -15.03 14.91 6.88
C LEU A 117 -14.86 13.50 7.42
N ARG A 118 -13.68 13.21 7.98
CA ARG A 118 -13.40 11.93 8.65
C ARG A 118 -14.25 11.79 9.90
N VAL A 119 -14.93 10.65 10.06
CA VAL A 119 -15.57 10.23 11.31
C VAL A 119 -14.72 9.16 11.99
N SER A 120 -14.32 8.14 11.22
CA SER A 120 -13.45 7.03 11.66
C SER A 120 -12.54 6.61 10.50
N ASP A 121 -11.77 5.54 10.66
CA ASP A 121 -11.04 4.93 9.53
C ASP A 121 -11.93 4.18 8.52
N PHE A 122 -13.20 4.02 8.85
CA PHE A 122 -14.18 3.28 8.06
C PHE A 122 -15.38 4.12 7.65
N ASP A 123 -15.53 5.31 8.24
CA ASP A 123 -16.67 6.19 8.01
C ASP A 123 -16.22 7.64 7.78
N GLU A 124 -16.91 8.28 6.85
CA GLU A 124 -16.85 9.69 6.55
C GLU A 124 -18.27 10.28 6.55
N LYS A 125 -18.37 11.59 6.75
CA LYS A 125 -19.61 12.34 6.64
C LYS A 125 -19.43 13.52 5.70
N THR A 126 -20.54 13.98 5.15
CA THR A 126 -20.57 15.20 4.32
C THR A 126 -21.26 16.33 5.08
N GLU A 127 -20.67 17.53 5.03
CA GLU A 127 -21.20 18.73 5.68
C GLU A 127 -21.21 19.90 4.69
N GLU A 128 -22.38 20.52 4.48
CA GLU A 128 -22.52 21.64 3.55
C GLU A 128 -21.86 22.91 4.11
N SER A 129 -21.19 23.66 3.24
CA SER A 129 -20.72 24.99 3.57
C SER A 129 -21.91 25.89 3.92
N PRO A 130 -21.80 26.79 4.92
CA PRO A 130 -22.90 27.67 5.31
C PRO A 130 -23.31 28.67 4.21
N GLU A 131 -22.42 28.87 3.24
CA GLU A 131 -22.56 29.83 2.17
C GLU A 131 -23.22 29.20 0.94
N LYS A 132 -24.21 29.91 0.37
CA LYS A 132 -24.88 29.47 -0.86
C LYS A 132 -23.93 29.41 -2.06
N SER A 133 -22.89 30.24 -2.05
CA SER A 133 -21.79 30.14 -3.01
C SER A 133 -20.44 30.37 -2.35
N MET A 134 -19.49 29.51 -2.72
CA MET A 134 -18.11 29.51 -2.28
C MET A 134 -17.14 30.08 -3.34
N ILE A 135 -17.63 30.54 -4.49
CA ILE A 135 -16.78 31.16 -5.52
C ILE A 135 -16.08 32.41 -4.94
N GLY A 136 -14.76 32.49 -5.11
CA GLY A 136 -13.87 33.50 -4.55
C GLY A 136 -13.56 33.34 -3.05
N LYS A 137 -14.16 32.36 -2.37
CA LYS A 137 -14.00 32.13 -0.92
C LYS A 137 -12.97 31.06 -0.64
N LYS A 138 -12.22 31.25 0.44
CA LYS A 138 -11.19 30.32 0.90
C LYS A 138 -11.84 29.09 1.51
N LEU A 139 -11.32 27.91 1.16
CA LEU A 139 -11.68 26.64 1.77
C LEU A 139 -10.89 26.46 3.07
N VAL A 140 -11.57 26.09 4.14
CA VAL A 140 -10.99 26.10 5.50
C VAL A 140 -11.30 24.85 6.34
N GLU A 141 -12.28 24.04 5.95
CA GLU A 141 -12.77 22.94 6.79
C GLU A 141 -12.11 21.58 6.48
N SER A 142 -11.95 21.25 5.19
CA SER A 142 -11.43 19.96 4.75
C SER A 142 -10.69 20.09 3.43
N ASP A 143 -9.68 19.25 3.27
CA ASP A 143 -8.99 19.05 1.99
C ASP A 143 -9.91 18.50 0.89
N PHE A 144 -10.98 17.82 1.28
CA PHE A 144 -11.81 17.02 0.39
C PHE A 144 -13.23 17.55 0.38
N PHE A 145 -13.81 17.73 -0.80
CA PHE A 145 -15.15 18.28 -0.93
C PHE A 145 -15.81 17.97 -2.27
N TRP A 146 -17.13 18.01 -2.28
CA TRP A 146 -17.93 18.14 -3.49
C TRP A 146 -18.19 19.62 -3.78
N ALA A 147 -18.01 20.03 -5.03
CA ALA A 147 -18.48 21.32 -5.53
C ALA A 147 -19.73 21.10 -6.39
N ASN A 148 -20.79 21.87 -6.12
CA ASN A 148 -22.08 21.75 -6.78
C ASN A 148 -22.48 23.09 -7.38
N CYS A 149 -22.44 23.19 -8.70
CA CYS A 149 -22.73 24.42 -9.45
C CYS A 149 -24.08 24.35 -10.15
N LYS A 150 -24.78 25.49 -10.21
CA LYS A 150 -26.02 25.63 -10.98
C LYS A 150 -26.01 26.93 -11.78
N ALA A 151 -25.92 26.81 -13.10
CA ALA A 151 -25.97 27.94 -14.02
C ALA A 151 -27.38 28.55 -14.08
N ALA A 152 -27.48 29.81 -14.51
CA ALA A 152 -28.76 30.49 -14.73
C ALA A 152 -29.65 29.78 -15.77
N SER A 153 -29.04 29.10 -16.74
CA SER A 153 -29.73 28.25 -17.73
C SER A 153 -30.39 27.00 -17.11
N GLY A 154 -30.12 26.70 -15.84
CA GLY A 154 -30.59 25.51 -15.15
C GLY A 154 -29.63 24.31 -15.26
N LYS A 155 -28.59 24.39 -16.10
CA LYS A 155 -27.55 23.35 -16.18
C LYS A 155 -26.83 23.22 -14.82
N LYS A 156 -26.56 21.99 -14.41
CA LYS A 156 -25.88 21.68 -13.15
C LYS A 156 -24.58 20.94 -13.43
N TRP A 157 -23.62 21.11 -12.53
CA TRP A 157 -22.40 20.33 -12.49
C TRP A 157 -22.07 19.98 -11.05
N SER A 158 -21.54 18.78 -10.84
CA SER A 158 -21.07 18.30 -9.56
C SER A 158 -19.75 17.58 -9.76
N GLY A 159 -18.74 17.91 -8.97
CA GLY A 159 -17.44 17.29 -9.03
C GLY A 159 -16.83 17.18 -7.65
N MET A 160 -16.09 16.10 -7.43
CA MET A 160 -15.32 15.87 -6.20
C MET A 160 -13.90 16.37 -6.42
N LEU A 161 -13.38 17.15 -5.48
CA LEU A 161 -12.04 17.73 -5.57
C LEU A 161 -11.27 17.45 -4.28
N MET A 162 -9.95 17.38 -4.43
CA MET A 162 -9.01 17.46 -3.32
C MET A 162 -8.10 18.67 -3.49
N THR A 163 -7.85 19.38 -2.40
CA THR A 163 -6.92 20.51 -2.31
C THR A 163 -6.28 20.47 -0.92
N VAL A 164 -5.07 21.01 -0.76
CA VAL A 164 -4.48 21.14 0.57
C VAL A 164 -5.07 22.36 1.29
N VAL A 165 -5.81 22.14 2.37
CA VAL A 165 -6.28 23.18 3.29
C VAL A 165 -5.30 23.34 4.44
N ARG A 166 -4.57 24.46 4.42
CA ARG A 166 -3.53 24.75 5.39
C ARG A 166 -4.10 25.18 6.74
N ASN A 167 -3.79 24.42 7.79
CA ASN A 167 -4.17 24.74 9.17
C ASN A 167 -3.09 25.60 9.85
N GLU A 168 -3.30 26.92 9.89
CA GLU A 168 -2.31 27.86 10.46
C GLU A 168 -2.07 27.64 11.97
N SER A 169 -3.09 27.24 12.74
CA SER A 169 -2.88 26.94 14.17
C SER A 169 -1.94 25.76 14.37
N ARG A 170 -2.03 24.75 13.50
CA ARG A 170 -1.14 23.60 13.50
C ARG A 170 0.27 23.98 13.03
N VAL A 171 0.38 24.81 12.00
CA VAL A 171 1.67 25.35 11.51
C VAL A 171 2.42 26.06 12.65
N GLU A 172 1.75 26.95 13.38
CA GLU A 172 2.41 27.68 14.47
C GLU A 172 2.86 26.73 15.59
N ALA A 173 2.06 25.70 15.90
CA ALA A 173 2.46 24.65 16.84
C ALA A 173 3.67 23.83 16.34
N LEU A 174 3.81 23.61 15.03
CA LEU A 174 4.95 22.89 14.43
C LEU A 174 6.22 23.76 14.43
N LYS A 175 6.12 25.06 14.12
CA LYS A 175 7.23 26.01 14.16
C LYS A 175 7.83 26.17 15.56
N ALA A 176 7.00 26.03 16.60
CA ALA A 176 7.45 26.10 17.98
C ALA A 176 8.25 24.87 18.44
N ARG A 177 8.30 23.78 17.66
CA ARG A 177 9.02 22.55 18.05
C ARG A 177 10.53 22.70 17.87
N GLN A 178 11.27 22.08 18.78
CA GLN A 178 12.73 22.03 18.67
C GLN A 178 13.13 21.05 17.56
N ARG A 179 13.89 21.55 16.58
CA ARG A 179 14.37 20.73 15.46
C ARG A 179 15.63 19.95 15.82
N PRO A 180 15.63 18.62 15.71
CA PRO A 180 16.85 17.83 15.88
C PRO A 180 17.81 17.99 14.68
N SER A 181 19.09 17.73 14.88
CA SER A 181 20.14 17.92 13.86
C SER A 181 20.06 16.99 12.63
N TRP A 182 19.12 16.04 12.60
CA TRP A 182 18.88 15.18 11.45
C TRP A 182 17.77 15.70 10.54
N SER A 183 17.00 16.69 10.98
CA SER A 183 15.75 17.11 10.35
C SER A 183 15.94 18.26 9.37
N ASP A 184 17.01 18.22 8.56
CA ASP A 184 17.37 19.29 7.61
C ASP A 184 16.74 19.13 6.23
N LEU A 185 16.14 17.98 5.92
CA LEU A 185 15.55 17.67 4.62
C LEU A 185 14.04 17.44 4.71
N ASN A 186 13.33 17.93 3.70
CA ASN A 186 11.99 17.45 3.38
C ASN A 186 12.06 16.01 2.88
N VAL A 187 10.94 15.29 2.96
CA VAL A 187 10.81 13.93 2.40
C VAL A 187 9.62 13.89 1.46
N TYR A 188 9.88 13.55 0.20
CA TYR A 188 8.87 13.23 -0.80
C TYR A 188 8.97 11.75 -1.12
N PHE A 189 7.98 10.97 -0.69
CA PHE A 189 7.96 9.52 -0.83
C PHE A 189 6.76 9.12 -1.69
N PHE A 190 7.04 8.65 -2.89
CA PHE A 190 6.05 8.16 -3.84
C PHE A 190 6.24 6.66 -4.10
N GLY A 191 5.30 5.86 -3.63
CA GLY A 191 5.27 4.41 -3.78
C GLY A 191 4.24 3.98 -4.82
N LEU A 192 4.58 2.97 -5.61
CA LEU A 192 3.66 2.25 -6.49
C LEU A 192 3.42 0.82 -5.97
N ASP A 193 2.25 0.26 -6.25
CA ASP A 193 1.98 -1.14 -5.92
C ASP A 193 2.51 -2.08 -7.02
N SER A 194 2.97 -3.28 -6.65
CA SER A 194 3.13 -4.42 -7.57
C SER A 194 4.13 -4.25 -8.73
N LEU A 195 5.13 -3.37 -8.62
CA LEU A 195 6.17 -3.19 -9.65
C LEU A 195 7.56 -3.68 -9.21
N SER A 196 8.08 -4.70 -9.91
CA SER A 196 9.48 -5.08 -9.80
C SER A 196 10.38 -3.94 -10.31
N GLN A 197 11.68 -3.95 -9.96
CA GLN A 197 12.65 -3.02 -10.53
C GLN A 197 12.63 -3.06 -12.06
N MET A 198 12.45 -4.25 -12.63
CA MET A 198 12.40 -4.47 -14.06
C MET A 198 11.04 -4.04 -14.66
N ALA A 199 9.93 -4.30 -13.97
CA ALA A 199 8.59 -3.89 -14.39
C ALA A 199 8.46 -2.36 -14.41
N TYR A 200 9.00 -1.69 -13.39
CA TYR A 200 9.08 -0.23 -13.34
C TYR A 200 9.83 0.33 -14.56
N ARG A 201 10.95 -0.29 -14.96
CA ARG A 201 11.72 0.11 -16.15
C ARG A 201 11.00 -0.16 -17.48
N ARG A 202 10.08 -1.12 -17.52
CA ARG A 202 9.27 -1.42 -18.72
C ARG A 202 8.06 -0.52 -18.83
N SER A 203 7.33 -0.35 -17.73
CA SER A 203 6.06 0.38 -17.74
C SER A 203 6.24 1.88 -17.57
N LEU A 204 7.33 2.34 -16.96
CA LEU A 204 7.63 3.76 -16.71
C LEU A 204 9.02 4.21 -17.24
N PRO A 205 9.36 3.94 -18.52
CA PRO A 205 10.70 4.20 -19.04
C PRO A 205 11.10 5.68 -18.99
N LYS A 206 10.19 6.63 -19.24
CA LYS A 206 10.50 8.07 -19.24
C LYS A 206 10.75 8.57 -17.82
N THR A 207 9.93 8.12 -16.88
CA THR A 207 10.09 8.41 -15.44
C THR A 207 11.45 7.93 -14.95
N VAL A 208 11.84 6.71 -15.31
CA VAL A 208 13.13 6.12 -14.94
C VAL A 208 14.29 6.88 -15.58
N GLU A 209 14.20 7.20 -16.88
CA GLU A 209 15.24 7.96 -17.59
C GLU A 209 15.47 9.32 -16.92
N PHE A 210 14.39 10.03 -16.58
CA PHE A 210 14.49 11.31 -15.89
C PHE A 210 15.10 11.15 -14.48
N PHE A 211 14.57 10.22 -13.69
CA PHE A 211 15.01 10.01 -12.30
C PHE A 211 16.49 9.62 -12.22
N GLU A 212 16.94 8.64 -12.98
CA GLU A 212 18.34 8.17 -12.94
C GLU A 212 19.28 9.08 -13.73
N GLY A 213 18.88 9.48 -14.94
CA GLY A 213 19.74 10.17 -15.89
C GLY A 213 19.83 11.68 -15.67
N LYS A 214 18.74 12.32 -15.23
CA LYS A 214 18.66 13.79 -15.10
C LYS A 214 18.73 14.26 -13.66
N MET A 215 17.99 13.63 -12.74
CA MET A 215 18.10 13.95 -11.31
C MET A 215 19.35 13.32 -10.68
N GLY A 216 19.93 12.27 -11.30
CA GLY A 216 21.02 11.51 -10.70
C GLY A 216 20.56 10.71 -9.47
N GLY A 217 19.32 10.23 -9.50
CA GLY A 217 18.76 9.27 -8.57
C GLY A 217 19.52 7.95 -8.60
N VAL A 218 19.59 7.29 -7.46
CA VAL A 218 20.31 6.02 -7.28
C VAL A 218 19.30 4.92 -6.99
N VAL A 219 19.24 3.91 -7.84
CA VAL A 219 18.45 2.71 -7.60
C VAL A 219 19.23 1.74 -6.72
N LEU A 220 18.57 1.19 -5.70
CA LEU A 220 19.14 0.22 -4.78
C LEU A 220 19.09 -1.18 -5.39
N ASP A 221 20.08 -1.50 -6.22
CA ASP A 221 20.19 -2.84 -6.81
C ASP A 221 20.27 -3.91 -5.71
N GLY A 222 19.34 -4.86 -5.74
CA GLY A 222 19.23 -5.92 -4.74
C GLY A 222 18.47 -5.54 -3.46
N TYR A 223 17.76 -4.41 -3.44
CA TYR A 223 16.67 -4.23 -2.49
C TYR A 223 15.66 -5.37 -2.66
N ASN A 224 15.28 -6.02 -1.56
CA ASN A 224 14.41 -7.19 -1.56
C ASN A 224 13.25 -6.98 -0.58
N ILE A 225 12.10 -7.58 -0.89
CA ILE A 225 10.95 -7.59 0.02
C ILE A 225 11.31 -8.24 1.36
N VAL A 226 10.69 -7.75 2.43
CA VAL A 226 10.82 -8.34 3.79
C VAL A 226 9.74 -9.39 4.05
N GLY A 227 8.64 -9.32 3.31
CA GLY A 227 7.57 -10.30 3.31
C GLY A 227 6.63 -10.07 2.14
N ASP A 228 5.60 -10.90 2.05
CA ASP A 228 4.64 -10.86 0.95
C ASP A 228 3.55 -9.79 1.19
N GLY A 229 3.43 -8.85 0.26
CA GLY A 229 2.39 -7.82 0.26
C GLY A 229 2.78 -6.48 0.84
N THR A 230 1.93 -5.50 0.55
CA THR A 230 2.10 -4.09 0.87
C THR A 230 2.32 -3.81 2.36
N PRO A 231 1.57 -4.40 3.32
CA PRO A 231 1.85 -4.19 4.73
C PRO A 231 3.24 -4.69 5.16
N GLN A 232 3.68 -5.82 4.61
CA GLN A 232 4.98 -6.42 4.91
C GLN A 232 6.14 -5.61 4.30
N ALA A 233 5.88 -4.78 3.30
CA ALA A 233 6.83 -3.78 2.80
C ALA A 233 6.84 -2.51 3.66
N PHE A 234 5.68 -1.90 3.88
CA PHE A 234 5.59 -0.59 4.53
C PHE A 234 5.77 -0.63 6.05
N ILE A 235 5.30 -1.67 6.75
CA ILE A 235 5.48 -1.76 8.22
C ILE A 235 6.97 -1.71 8.59
N PRO A 236 7.87 -2.53 8.01
CA PRO A 236 9.31 -2.42 8.29
C PRO A 236 9.93 -1.09 7.88
N ILE A 237 9.53 -0.52 6.73
CA ILE A 237 10.07 0.77 6.27
C ILE A 237 9.69 1.88 7.26
N LEU A 238 8.46 1.91 7.73
CA LEU A 238 7.92 3.02 8.50
C LEU A 238 8.10 2.86 10.00
N THR A 239 8.31 1.64 10.50
CA THR A 239 8.43 1.37 11.95
C THR A 239 9.78 0.78 12.37
N ALA A 240 10.62 0.41 11.41
CA ALA A 240 11.83 -0.40 11.60
C ALA A 240 11.58 -1.80 12.22
N LYS A 241 10.31 -2.21 12.36
CA LYS A 241 9.87 -3.49 12.94
C LYS A 241 9.06 -4.27 11.92
N THR A 242 9.08 -5.59 11.99
CA THR A 242 8.11 -6.43 11.28
C THR A 242 6.78 -6.41 12.03
N GLU A 243 5.72 -6.81 11.35
CA GLU A 243 4.41 -6.94 11.96
C GLU A 243 4.40 -7.88 13.19
N LEU A 244 5.22 -8.94 13.17
CA LEU A 244 5.36 -9.88 14.28
C LEU A 244 6.03 -9.27 15.53
N GLU A 245 6.81 -8.21 15.35
CA GLU A 245 7.50 -7.48 16.42
C GLU A 245 6.62 -6.38 17.04
N LEU A 246 5.40 -6.19 16.52
CA LEU A 246 4.48 -5.12 16.89
C LEU A 246 3.24 -5.68 17.61
N PRO A 247 2.51 -4.84 18.38
CA PRO A 247 1.26 -5.27 19.01
C PRO A 247 0.24 -5.77 17.98
N PRO A 248 -0.62 -6.73 18.34
CA PRO A 248 -1.57 -7.32 17.39
C PRO A 248 -2.68 -6.34 16.99
N THR A 249 -2.73 -5.99 15.71
CA THR A 249 -3.73 -5.09 15.14
C THR A 249 -4.63 -5.76 14.09
N ARG A 250 -4.32 -6.99 13.66
CA ARG A 250 -5.12 -7.72 12.67
C ARG A 250 -6.52 -8.00 13.20
N LYS A 251 -7.55 -7.77 12.37
CA LYS A 251 -8.96 -8.03 12.70
C LYS A 251 -9.24 -9.48 13.12
N THR A 252 -8.41 -10.42 12.67
CA THR A 252 -8.51 -11.85 12.99
C THR A 252 -8.01 -12.22 14.39
N HIS A 253 -7.29 -11.32 15.08
CA HIS A 253 -6.88 -11.57 16.46
C HIS A 253 -8.07 -11.41 17.41
N LYS A 254 -8.09 -12.15 18.53
CA LYS A 254 -9.19 -12.12 19.51
C LYS A 254 -9.41 -10.75 20.15
N SER A 255 -8.34 -9.95 20.29
CA SER A 255 -8.40 -8.63 20.93
C SER A 255 -7.44 -7.67 20.24
N PRO A 256 -7.75 -7.24 19.01
CA PRO A 256 -6.87 -6.36 18.26
C PRO A 256 -6.94 -4.94 18.81
N THR A 257 -5.78 -4.29 18.86
CA THR A 257 -5.69 -2.85 19.10
C THR A 257 -5.68 -2.08 17.78
N PHE A 258 -5.85 -0.76 17.84
CA PHE A 258 -5.72 0.11 16.67
C PHE A 258 -4.26 0.27 16.26
N VAL A 259 -4.05 0.61 14.99
CA VAL A 259 -2.72 0.70 14.38
C VAL A 259 -1.91 1.89 14.94
N ASP A 260 -2.56 2.83 15.64
CA ASP A 260 -1.98 3.96 16.38
C ASP A 260 -0.83 3.58 17.33
N VAL A 261 -0.81 2.33 17.80
CA VAL A 261 0.25 1.83 18.69
C VAL A 261 1.59 1.60 17.97
N TYR A 262 1.58 1.57 16.64
CA TYR A 262 2.78 1.38 15.85
C TYR A 262 3.65 2.63 15.92
N PRO A 263 4.97 2.45 16.06
CA PRO A 263 5.87 3.57 16.13
C PRO A 263 6.19 4.00 14.69
N PHE A 264 5.32 4.78 14.06
CA PHE A 264 5.55 5.22 12.69
C PHE A 264 6.55 6.38 12.63
N ILE A 265 7.41 6.38 11.61
CA ILE A 265 8.44 7.40 11.41
C ILE A 265 7.87 8.81 11.21
N TRP A 266 6.65 8.93 10.67
CA TRP A 266 5.99 10.24 10.55
C TRP A 266 5.71 10.87 11.92
N ASN A 267 5.57 10.10 13.00
CA ASN A 267 5.47 10.66 14.35
C ASN A 267 6.77 11.39 14.72
N ASN A 268 7.94 10.80 14.41
CA ASN A 268 9.23 11.45 14.62
C ASN A 268 9.38 12.73 13.79
N PHE A 269 8.89 12.75 12.55
CA PHE A 269 8.89 13.95 11.71
C PHE A 269 7.95 15.03 12.27
N SER A 270 6.72 14.66 12.65
CA SER A 270 5.77 15.55 13.33
C SER A 270 6.37 16.14 14.61
N ASP A 271 7.09 15.32 15.38
CA ASP A 271 7.79 15.75 16.58
C ASP A 271 8.99 16.68 16.31
N ALA A 272 9.59 16.55 15.14
CA ALA A 272 10.63 17.44 14.63
C ALA A 272 10.08 18.71 13.95
N GLY A 273 8.77 18.98 14.02
CA GLY A 273 8.16 20.19 13.47
C GLY A 273 7.75 20.09 11.99
N TYR A 274 7.59 18.87 11.46
CA TYR A 274 7.18 18.67 10.07
C TYR A 274 5.67 18.63 9.96
N VAL A 275 5.13 19.20 8.87
CA VAL A 275 3.81 18.79 8.39
C VAL A 275 3.91 17.39 7.78
N THR A 276 2.93 16.55 8.08
CA THR A 276 2.93 15.14 7.68
C THR A 276 1.73 14.82 6.78
N VAL A 277 1.99 14.06 5.73
CA VAL A 277 0.97 13.59 4.78
C VAL A 277 1.09 12.09 4.61
N TYR A 278 -0.04 11.41 4.70
CA TYR A 278 -0.17 10.00 4.36
C TYR A 278 -1.36 9.80 3.42
N GLY A 279 -1.11 9.23 2.26
CA GLY A 279 -2.13 8.95 1.26
C GLY A 279 -2.01 7.55 0.69
N GLU A 280 -3.16 6.89 0.58
CA GLU A 280 -3.39 5.73 -0.30
C GLU A 280 -4.61 6.01 -1.19
N ASP A 281 -4.62 5.46 -2.40
CA ASP A 281 -5.65 5.66 -3.43
C ASP A 281 -6.68 4.50 -3.52
N ALA A 282 -6.63 3.56 -2.58
CA ALA A 282 -7.55 2.43 -2.49
C ALA A 282 -8.00 2.23 -1.03
N ALA A 283 -9.08 2.89 -0.63
CA ALA A 283 -9.58 2.85 0.74
C ALA A 283 -10.06 1.44 1.15
N ALA A 284 -10.73 0.70 0.27
CA ALA A 284 -11.18 -0.67 0.54
C ALA A 284 -10.04 -1.69 0.76
N MET A 285 -8.88 -1.42 0.14
CA MET A 285 -7.68 -2.27 0.22
C MET A 285 -6.54 -1.62 1.02
N GLY A 286 -6.83 -0.60 1.82
CA GLY A 286 -5.82 0.17 2.53
C GLY A 286 -4.91 -0.69 3.41
N ILE A 287 -3.62 -0.37 3.40
CA ILE A 287 -2.53 -1.09 4.05
C ILE A 287 -2.84 -1.39 5.52
N TYR A 288 -3.42 -0.42 6.24
CA TYR A 288 -3.67 -0.48 7.68
C TYR A 288 -5.15 -0.66 8.06
N SER A 289 -6.05 -0.76 7.09
CA SER A 289 -7.49 -0.77 7.32
C SER A 289 -8.19 -1.98 6.69
N HIS A 290 -7.58 -2.63 5.70
CA HIS A 290 -8.12 -3.85 5.10
C HIS A 290 -8.05 -5.04 6.08
N ARG A 291 -6.83 -5.46 6.47
CA ARG A 291 -6.60 -6.60 7.39
C ARG A 291 -6.43 -6.18 8.85
N MET A 292 -6.03 -4.94 9.11
CA MET A 292 -5.82 -4.40 10.45
C MET A 292 -7.02 -3.55 10.89
N LYS A 293 -7.11 -3.29 12.19
CA LYS A 293 -8.22 -2.55 12.81
C LYS A 293 -8.37 -1.10 12.33
N GLY A 294 -7.46 -0.59 11.50
CA GLY A 294 -7.43 0.82 11.12
C GLY A 294 -6.83 1.71 12.20
N PHE A 295 -6.85 3.00 11.91
CA PHE A 295 -6.47 4.05 12.85
C PHE A 295 -7.67 4.57 13.65
N ASP A 296 -7.52 4.70 14.95
CA ASP A 296 -8.50 5.41 15.79
C ASP A 296 -8.41 6.92 15.50
N LYS A 297 -7.21 7.48 15.64
CA LYS A 297 -6.92 8.89 15.37
C LYS A 297 -6.36 9.07 13.97
N GLN A 298 -6.60 10.24 13.38
CA GLN A 298 -5.96 10.57 12.11
C GLN A 298 -4.42 10.50 12.25
N PRO A 299 -3.71 9.71 11.41
CA PRO A 299 -2.30 9.38 11.63
C PRO A 299 -1.33 10.52 11.27
N THR A 300 -1.76 11.45 10.42
CA THR A 300 -0.96 12.55 9.86
C THR A 300 -1.79 13.84 9.76
N ASP A 301 -1.15 14.97 9.52
CA ASP A 301 -1.86 16.27 9.39
C ASP A 301 -2.82 16.28 8.19
N HIS A 302 -2.40 15.65 7.09
CA HIS A 302 -3.22 15.39 5.91
C HIS A 302 -3.35 13.89 5.69
N TYR A 303 -4.59 13.38 5.57
CA TYR A 303 -4.88 11.95 5.44
C TYR A 303 -5.86 11.66 4.30
N VAL A 304 -5.34 11.20 3.17
CA VAL A 304 -6.11 11.14 1.90
C VAL A 304 -7.19 10.05 1.86
N ARG A 305 -7.13 9.10 2.79
CA ARG A 305 -8.09 7.98 2.86
C ARG A 305 -9.55 8.45 2.82
N THR A 306 -9.89 9.53 3.51
CA THR A 306 -11.26 10.06 3.57
C THR A 306 -11.81 10.42 2.19
N PHE A 307 -10.97 10.95 1.30
CA PHE A 307 -11.35 11.19 -0.09
C PHE A 307 -11.70 9.88 -0.81
N PHE A 308 -10.86 8.86 -0.68
CA PHE A 308 -11.07 7.60 -1.40
C PHE A 308 -12.20 6.75 -0.82
N GLN A 309 -12.55 6.91 0.45
CA GLN A 309 -13.77 6.31 1.02
C GLN A 309 -15.02 6.84 0.31
N GLU A 310 -15.10 8.16 0.09
CA GLU A 310 -16.22 8.76 -0.64
C GLU A 310 -16.13 8.45 -2.13
N ALA A 311 -14.94 8.52 -2.73
CA ALA A 311 -14.72 8.21 -4.15
C ALA A 311 -15.19 6.79 -4.50
N GLU A 312 -14.82 5.79 -3.71
CA GLU A 312 -15.19 4.39 -3.93
C GLU A 312 -16.70 4.15 -3.82
N LYS A 313 -17.43 4.98 -3.06
CA LYS A 313 -18.89 4.89 -2.93
C LYS A 313 -19.64 5.57 -4.08
N LYS A 314 -19.03 6.59 -4.72
CA LYS A 314 -19.73 7.50 -5.63
C LYS A 314 -19.23 7.47 -7.07
N ALA A 315 -17.95 7.19 -7.29
CA ALA A 315 -17.33 7.21 -8.61
C ALA A 315 -17.61 5.90 -9.37
N SER A 316 -18.03 6.02 -10.62
CA SER A 316 -18.20 4.87 -11.52
C SER A 316 -16.88 4.36 -12.11
N ASN A 317 -15.85 5.21 -12.15
CA ASN A 317 -14.53 4.89 -12.63
C ASN A 317 -13.48 5.55 -11.72
N LEU A 318 -12.78 4.74 -10.92
CA LEU A 318 -11.77 5.24 -9.96
C LEU A 318 -10.42 5.58 -10.59
N ASN A 319 -10.23 5.29 -11.89
CA ASN A 319 -9.05 5.76 -12.63
C ASN A 319 -9.18 7.24 -13.04
N CYS A 320 -10.36 7.84 -12.85
CA CYS A 320 -10.65 9.23 -13.15
C CYS A 320 -11.38 9.89 -11.99
N ILE A 321 -11.10 11.17 -11.74
CA ILE A 321 -11.89 12.02 -10.87
C ILE A 321 -12.44 13.14 -11.75
N GLY A 322 -13.72 13.06 -12.09
CA GLY A 322 -14.33 13.94 -13.08
C GLY A 322 -13.67 13.79 -14.44
N SER A 323 -13.22 14.92 -14.99
CA SER A 323 -12.51 14.99 -16.28
C SER A 323 -11.01 14.68 -16.20
N ASN A 324 -10.47 14.54 -14.99
CA ASN A 324 -9.04 14.36 -14.76
C ASN A 324 -8.70 12.89 -14.49
N SER A 325 -7.53 12.44 -14.94
CA SER A 325 -6.98 11.15 -14.50
C SER A 325 -6.67 11.20 -13.02
N MET A 326 -6.94 10.11 -12.31
CA MET A 326 -6.77 10.07 -10.86
C MET A 326 -5.30 10.26 -10.47
N HIS A 327 -4.35 9.69 -11.24
CA HIS A 327 -2.91 9.88 -10.97
C HIS A 327 -2.46 11.34 -11.05
N ASN A 328 -3.08 12.16 -11.92
CA ASN A 328 -2.78 13.59 -12.00
C ASN A 328 -3.39 14.37 -10.85
N VAL A 329 -4.62 14.04 -10.43
CA VAL A 329 -5.21 14.62 -9.21
C VAL A 329 -4.36 14.30 -7.98
N TRP A 330 -3.88 13.06 -7.90
CA TRP A 330 -3.00 12.57 -6.84
C TRP A 330 -1.65 13.32 -6.78
N MET A 331 -0.95 13.43 -7.91
CA MET A 331 0.31 14.18 -7.99
C MET A 331 0.11 15.67 -7.72
N LYS A 332 -0.97 16.27 -8.23
CA LYS A 332 -1.31 17.67 -7.98
C LYS A 332 -1.47 17.94 -6.48
N TYR A 333 -2.16 17.06 -5.76
CA TYR A 333 -2.33 17.23 -4.32
C TYR A 333 -0.99 17.20 -3.57
N GLY A 334 -0.06 16.31 -3.92
CA GLY A 334 1.31 16.34 -3.39
C GLY A 334 2.06 17.64 -3.72
N ASN A 335 1.95 18.14 -4.94
CA ASN A 335 2.55 19.42 -5.33
C ASN A 335 1.98 20.60 -4.52
N GLU A 336 0.68 20.58 -4.21
CA GLU A 336 0.06 21.58 -3.37
C GLU A 336 0.62 21.56 -1.93
N VAL A 337 0.97 20.38 -1.38
CA VAL A 337 1.65 20.29 -0.08
C VAL A 337 2.98 21.02 -0.14
N ILE A 338 3.78 20.74 -1.17
CA ILE A 338 5.08 21.40 -1.40
C ILE A 338 4.92 22.92 -1.47
N GLN A 339 3.95 23.40 -2.25
CA GLN A 339 3.73 24.84 -2.46
C GLN A 339 3.18 25.53 -1.22
N ARG A 340 2.15 24.96 -0.60
CA ARG A 340 1.48 25.58 0.56
C ARG A 340 2.31 25.51 1.83
N TYR A 341 3.24 24.57 1.95
CA TYR A 341 4.12 24.42 3.12
C TYR A 341 5.58 24.79 2.87
N LYS A 342 5.85 25.77 2.00
CA LYS A 342 7.22 26.24 1.72
C LYS A 342 7.99 26.79 2.92
N ASP A 343 7.30 27.20 3.99
CA ASP A 343 7.85 27.84 5.18
C ASP A 343 8.12 26.90 6.37
N ILE A 344 7.73 25.62 6.27
CA ILE A 344 7.97 24.59 7.29
C ILE A 344 8.42 23.28 6.63
N PRO A 345 9.13 22.39 7.33
CA PRO A 345 9.55 21.13 6.73
C PRO A 345 8.36 20.17 6.54
N ARG A 346 8.48 19.25 5.58
CA ARG A 346 7.40 18.32 5.20
C ARG A 346 7.85 16.87 5.05
N PHE A 347 6.98 15.95 5.47
CA PHE A 347 7.09 14.52 5.22
C PHE A 347 5.85 14.08 4.46
N GLU A 348 6.04 13.70 3.22
CA GLU A 348 4.98 13.28 2.31
C GLU A 348 5.16 11.80 1.98
N LEU A 349 4.14 10.98 2.28
CA LEU A 349 4.06 9.60 1.86
C LEU A 349 2.78 9.36 1.07
N PHE A 350 2.95 9.05 -0.21
CA PHE A 350 1.89 8.70 -1.13
C PHE A 350 2.13 7.30 -1.69
N HIS A 351 1.15 6.42 -1.55
CA HIS A 351 1.16 5.10 -2.17
C HIS A 351 0.00 4.97 -3.17
N HIS A 352 0.34 4.71 -4.42
CA HIS A 352 -0.60 4.61 -5.52
C HIS A 352 -0.64 3.16 -6.03
N GLY A 353 -1.78 2.49 -5.85
CA GLY A 353 -1.97 1.09 -6.24
C GLY A 353 -2.93 0.88 -7.42
N ARG A 354 -3.82 1.84 -7.70
CA ARG A 354 -4.94 1.61 -8.64
C ARG A 354 -4.53 1.27 -10.07
N LEU A 355 -3.43 1.86 -10.55
CA LEU A 355 -2.99 1.66 -11.94
C LEU A 355 -2.13 0.40 -12.13
N SER A 356 -1.62 -0.22 -11.07
CA SER A 356 -0.63 -1.30 -11.18
C SER A 356 -0.97 -2.58 -10.43
N HIS A 357 -1.92 -2.56 -9.48
CA HIS A 357 -2.25 -3.74 -8.66
C HIS A 357 -2.86 -4.88 -9.51
N ASP A 358 -3.83 -4.54 -10.38
CA ASP A 358 -4.62 -5.52 -11.14
C ASP A 358 -4.23 -5.61 -12.62
N ASP A 359 -3.38 -4.71 -13.11
CA ASP A 359 -2.87 -4.73 -14.50
C ASP A 359 -1.45 -4.13 -14.59
N ILE A 360 -0.48 -4.97 -14.93
CA ILE A 360 0.93 -4.59 -15.10
C ILE A 360 1.17 -3.58 -16.23
N ASN A 361 0.23 -3.48 -17.17
CA ASN A 361 0.31 -2.59 -18.33
C ASN A 361 -0.37 -1.24 -18.11
N LEU A 362 -1.43 -1.19 -17.30
CA LEU A 362 -2.25 0.01 -17.12
C LEU A 362 -1.43 1.17 -16.55
N VAL A 363 -0.46 0.90 -15.67
CA VAL A 363 0.44 1.92 -15.11
C VAL A 363 1.23 2.69 -16.15
N SER A 364 1.38 2.19 -17.38
CA SER A 364 2.02 2.96 -18.45
C SER A 364 1.32 4.28 -18.78
N VAL A 365 0.03 4.44 -18.43
CA VAL A 365 -0.70 5.71 -18.63
C VAL A 365 -0.14 6.88 -17.85
N MET A 366 0.59 6.62 -16.75
CA MET A 366 1.15 7.69 -15.92
C MET A 366 2.59 8.06 -16.27
N ASP A 367 3.27 7.34 -17.18
CA ASP A 367 4.71 7.54 -17.41
C ASP A 367 5.06 8.96 -17.88
N ASP A 368 4.31 9.47 -18.85
CA ASP A 368 4.49 10.83 -19.38
C ASP A 368 4.22 11.88 -18.31
N ASP A 369 3.08 11.76 -17.62
CA ASP A 369 2.66 12.72 -16.60
C ASP A 369 3.58 12.70 -15.39
N PHE A 370 4.05 11.53 -14.95
CA PHE A 370 4.91 11.40 -13.79
C PHE A 370 6.32 11.91 -14.08
N ALA A 371 6.88 11.61 -15.25
CA ALA A 371 8.16 12.17 -15.69
C ALA A 371 8.08 13.71 -15.74
N ALA A 372 7.03 14.26 -16.37
CA ALA A 372 6.82 15.70 -16.45
C ALA A 372 6.65 16.35 -15.06
N ASN A 373 5.95 15.68 -14.14
CA ASN A 373 5.79 16.16 -12.77
C ASN A 373 7.12 16.21 -12.01
N LEU A 374 7.93 15.14 -12.09
CA LEU A 374 9.27 15.10 -11.49
C LEU A 374 10.18 16.17 -12.08
N GLU A 375 10.11 16.39 -13.40
CA GLU A 375 10.86 17.44 -14.09
C GLU A 375 10.45 18.84 -13.64
N HIS A 376 9.16 19.09 -13.52
CA HIS A 376 8.64 20.35 -13.00
C HIS A 376 9.12 20.62 -11.57
N LEU A 377 8.97 19.67 -10.65
CA LEU A 377 9.41 19.82 -9.26
C LEU A 377 10.93 19.98 -9.15
N HIS A 378 11.69 19.28 -9.99
CA HIS A 378 13.14 19.41 -10.02
C HIS A 378 13.59 20.78 -10.54
N SER A 379 13.07 21.22 -11.70
CA SER A 379 13.45 22.47 -12.36
C SER A 379 13.02 23.73 -11.61
N THR A 380 11.93 23.66 -10.85
CA THR A 380 11.45 24.77 -10.00
C THR A 380 12.16 24.86 -8.65
N GLY A 381 13.09 23.94 -8.36
CA GLY A 381 13.85 23.90 -7.11
C GLY A 381 13.10 23.29 -5.92
N ALA A 382 11.91 22.71 -6.11
CA ALA A 382 11.16 22.06 -5.04
C ALA A 382 11.92 20.88 -4.41
N PHE A 383 12.88 20.31 -5.13
CA PHE A 383 13.75 19.22 -4.66
C PHE A 383 15.13 19.64 -4.15
N GLU A 384 15.47 20.94 -4.04
CA GLU A 384 16.79 21.39 -3.56
C GLU A 384 17.09 21.03 -2.10
N SER A 385 16.04 20.82 -1.30
CA SER A 385 16.11 20.46 0.13
C SER A 385 15.30 19.21 0.45
N THR A 386 15.06 18.34 -0.54
CA THR A 386 14.12 17.22 -0.41
C THR A 386 14.80 15.89 -0.74
N LEU A 387 14.75 14.93 0.18
CA LEU A 387 14.96 13.53 -0.15
C LEU A 387 13.75 13.04 -0.96
N VAL A 388 13.99 12.56 -2.18
CA VAL A 388 12.96 11.93 -3.01
C VAL A 388 13.15 10.42 -2.97
N ILE A 389 12.11 9.70 -2.58
CA ILE A 389 12.04 8.24 -2.59
C ILE A 389 10.98 7.85 -3.62
N LEU A 390 11.41 7.15 -4.67
CA LEU A 390 10.51 6.48 -5.59
C LEU A 390 10.63 4.98 -5.35
N MET A 391 9.54 4.29 -5.03
CA MET A 391 9.63 2.85 -4.81
C MET A 391 8.41 2.10 -5.28
N ALA A 392 8.53 0.78 -5.28
CA ALA A 392 7.41 -0.14 -5.25
C ALA A 392 7.49 -1.04 -4.02
N ASP A 393 6.36 -1.47 -3.52
CA ASP A 393 6.25 -2.27 -2.30
C ASP A 393 6.73 -3.73 -2.51
N HIS A 394 6.34 -4.32 -3.63
CA HIS A 394 6.78 -5.63 -4.14
C HIS A 394 6.65 -5.69 -5.67
N GLY A 395 7.12 -6.76 -6.29
CA GLY A 395 6.84 -7.02 -7.70
C GLY A 395 5.47 -7.67 -7.91
N HIS A 396 5.08 -7.82 -9.18
CA HIS A 396 3.73 -8.26 -9.51
C HIS A 396 3.46 -9.71 -9.12
N ARG A 397 2.27 -9.98 -8.58
CA ARG A 397 1.86 -11.31 -8.07
C ARG A 397 0.90 -12.09 -8.96
N PHE A 398 0.79 -11.75 -10.25
CA PHE A 398 -0.01 -12.54 -11.17
C PHE A 398 0.51 -13.96 -11.28
N ALA A 399 -0.38 -14.94 -11.09
CA ALA A 399 -0.01 -16.35 -11.12
C ALA A 399 0.76 -16.73 -12.40
N SER A 400 0.34 -16.23 -13.56
CA SER A 400 0.97 -16.54 -14.85
C SER A 400 2.39 -15.97 -14.98
N LEU A 401 2.63 -14.72 -14.54
CA LEU A 401 3.97 -14.13 -14.52
C LEU A 401 4.85 -14.79 -13.45
N ARG A 402 4.32 -15.02 -12.24
CA ARG A 402 5.00 -15.67 -11.12
C ARG A 402 5.36 -17.14 -11.41
N ASN A 403 4.70 -17.77 -12.38
CA ASN A 403 5.06 -19.11 -12.84
C ASN A 403 6.31 -19.14 -13.73
N THR A 404 6.80 -17.98 -14.20
CA THR A 404 8.08 -17.89 -14.91
C THR A 404 9.24 -17.76 -13.93
N HIS A 405 10.44 -18.22 -14.32
CA HIS A 405 11.60 -18.14 -13.43
C HIS A 405 11.96 -16.69 -13.11
N GLN A 406 12.00 -15.82 -14.12
CA GLN A 406 12.25 -14.40 -13.90
C GLN A 406 11.12 -13.72 -13.09
N GLY A 407 9.86 -14.07 -13.30
CA GLY A 407 8.74 -13.50 -12.53
C GLY A 407 8.86 -13.73 -11.02
N GLN A 408 9.33 -14.91 -10.60
CA GLN A 408 9.60 -15.20 -9.18
C GLN A 408 10.69 -14.29 -8.60
N LEU A 409 11.73 -14.00 -9.36
CA LEU A 409 12.80 -13.10 -8.94
C LEU A 409 12.31 -11.65 -8.91
N GLU A 410 11.57 -11.23 -9.93
CA GLU A 410 11.00 -9.89 -10.05
C GLU A 410 10.01 -9.57 -8.92
N GLU A 411 9.16 -10.51 -8.50
CA GLU A 411 8.26 -10.36 -7.34
C GLU A 411 9.01 -9.90 -6.08
N ARG A 412 10.24 -10.40 -5.88
CA ARG A 412 11.04 -10.17 -4.68
C ARG A 412 11.95 -8.94 -4.78
N LEU A 413 12.12 -8.39 -5.97
CA LEU A 413 13.06 -7.30 -6.29
C LEU A 413 12.29 -6.07 -6.77
N PRO A 414 11.58 -5.35 -5.87
CA PRO A 414 10.86 -4.14 -6.25
C PRO A 414 11.80 -2.99 -6.60
N PHE A 415 11.28 -2.02 -7.36
CA PHE A 415 12.01 -0.78 -7.61
C PHE A 415 12.19 -0.01 -6.29
N PHE A 416 13.40 0.47 -6.01
CA PHE A 416 13.65 1.35 -4.88
C PHE A 416 14.73 2.37 -5.25
N GLY A 417 14.31 3.59 -5.55
CA GLY A 417 15.14 4.71 -5.98
C GLY A 417 15.23 5.80 -4.90
N LEU A 418 16.44 6.35 -4.74
CA LEU A 418 16.74 7.46 -3.86
C LEU A 418 17.37 8.61 -4.64
N TYR A 419 16.77 9.79 -4.60
CA TYR A 419 17.44 11.04 -4.98
C TYR A 419 17.71 11.87 -3.74
N LEU A 420 18.99 12.21 -3.55
CA LEU A 420 19.45 13.09 -2.49
C LEU A 420 19.77 14.46 -3.09
N PRO A 421 19.37 15.57 -2.44
CA PRO A 421 19.64 16.91 -2.97
C PRO A 421 21.15 17.19 -2.99
N GLU A 422 21.60 17.94 -3.98
CA GLU A 422 23.04 18.15 -4.24
C GLU A 422 23.82 18.66 -3.03
N ARG A 423 23.27 19.65 -2.32
CA ARG A 423 23.88 20.21 -1.10
C ARG A 423 24.06 19.14 -0.03
N PHE A 424 23.05 18.28 0.17
CA PHE A 424 23.15 17.18 1.11
C PHE A 424 24.17 16.13 0.63
N ARG A 425 24.16 15.77 -0.65
CA ARG A 425 25.14 14.83 -1.25
C ARG A 425 26.57 15.28 -1.04
N ALA A 426 26.85 16.58 -1.11
CA ALA A 426 28.18 17.15 -0.89
C ALA A 426 28.64 17.09 0.58
N SER A 427 27.70 17.06 1.53
CA SER A 427 27.98 16.97 2.97
C SER A 427 28.60 15.62 3.38
N GLY A 428 29.24 15.55 4.55
CA GLY A 428 29.75 14.29 5.11
C GLY A 428 28.66 13.23 5.33
N LYS A 429 27.45 13.65 5.77
CA LYS A 429 26.29 12.77 5.96
C LYS A 429 25.82 12.19 4.63
N GLY A 430 25.65 13.01 3.59
CA GLY A 430 25.19 12.56 2.29
C GLY A 430 26.20 11.69 1.55
N LYS A 431 27.51 12.00 1.63
CA LYS A 431 28.57 11.11 1.10
C LYS A 431 28.51 9.71 1.73
N LYS A 432 28.27 9.64 3.05
CA LYS A 432 28.08 8.36 3.76
C LYS A 432 26.83 7.63 3.27
N ALA A 433 25.70 8.32 3.16
CA ALA A 433 24.44 7.76 2.67
C ALA A 433 24.59 7.19 1.25
N LEU A 434 25.15 7.96 0.31
CA LEU A 434 25.42 7.51 -1.06
C LEU A 434 26.31 6.27 -1.11
N ARG A 435 27.38 6.23 -0.31
CA ARG A 435 28.28 5.07 -0.26
C ARG A 435 27.57 3.82 0.24
N THR A 436 26.62 3.94 1.15
CA THR A 436 25.84 2.80 1.67
C THR A 436 24.70 2.38 0.74
N SER A 437 24.23 3.28 -0.12
CA SER A 437 23.16 3.03 -1.08
C SER A 437 23.66 2.37 -2.38
N LYS A 438 24.91 2.61 -2.77
CA LYS A 438 25.50 1.93 -3.93
C LYS A 438 25.85 0.48 -3.59
N PRO A 439 25.62 -0.48 -4.51
CA PRO A 439 26.09 -1.84 -4.31
C PRO A 439 27.60 -1.85 -4.09
N THR A 440 28.05 -2.46 -3.00
CA THR A 440 29.48 -2.67 -2.76
C THR A 440 30.01 -3.53 -3.91
N PRO A 441 31.06 -3.12 -4.64
CA PRO A 441 31.73 -4.04 -5.55
C PRO A 441 32.11 -5.27 -4.76
N ALA A 442 31.74 -6.46 -5.27
CA ALA A 442 32.21 -7.72 -4.68
C ALA A 442 33.73 -7.60 -4.57
N ALA A 443 34.24 -7.55 -3.34
CA ALA A 443 35.66 -7.37 -3.11
C ALA A 443 36.36 -8.62 -3.64
N SER A 444 36.90 -8.54 -4.86
CA SER A 444 38.07 -9.31 -5.26
C SER A 444 39.25 -8.79 -4.44
N ARG A 445 39.27 -9.15 -3.14
CA ARG A 445 40.48 -9.05 -2.33
C ARG A 445 40.96 -10.47 -2.13
N ARG A 446 42.02 -10.82 -2.88
CA ARG A 446 42.92 -11.91 -2.47
C ARG A 446 43.28 -11.70 -0.99
N PRO A 447 43.31 -12.74 -0.16
CA PRO A 447 43.66 -12.59 1.24
C PRO A 447 45.16 -12.29 1.32
N SER A 448 45.54 -11.02 1.49
CA SER A 448 46.81 -10.70 2.12
C SER A 448 46.61 -10.82 3.62
N THR A 449 47.36 -11.72 4.22
CA THR A 449 47.38 -12.00 5.65
C THR A 449 47.63 -10.73 6.47
N SER A 450 47.01 -10.68 7.65
CA SER A 450 47.14 -9.66 8.70
C SER A 450 46.38 -8.33 8.53
N THR A 451 45.08 -8.35 8.86
CA THR A 451 44.52 -7.35 9.79
C THR A 451 43.15 -7.82 10.26
N ARG A 452 43.05 -8.23 11.53
CA ARG A 452 41.77 -8.37 12.24
C ARG A 452 41.13 -6.99 12.34
N ARG A 453 40.16 -6.71 11.47
CA ARG A 453 39.07 -5.77 11.78
C ARG A 453 37.77 -6.53 11.59
N SER A 454 36.95 -6.51 12.63
CA SER A 454 35.60 -7.05 12.72
C SER A 454 34.76 -6.62 11.51
N GLY A 455 34.74 -7.46 10.48
CA GLY A 455 33.86 -7.34 9.33
C GLY A 455 32.65 -8.21 9.58
N THR A 456 31.51 -7.59 9.84
CA THR A 456 30.21 -8.24 9.77
C THR A 456 29.96 -8.65 8.33
N TYR A 457 29.99 -9.96 8.06
CA TYR A 457 29.62 -10.54 6.77
C TYR A 457 28.09 -10.45 6.61
N PHE A 458 27.62 -9.89 5.49
CA PHE A 458 26.21 -9.54 5.27
C PHE A 458 25.48 -10.61 4.45
N THR A 459 24.66 -11.42 5.09
CA THR A 459 23.69 -12.34 4.46
C THR A 459 22.30 -12.13 5.08
N GLY A 460 21.41 -11.43 4.37
CA GLY A 460 20.01 -11.23 4.79
C GLY A 460 19.33 -10.05 4.07
N PRO A 461 17.99 -10.06 3.94
CA PRO A 461 17.24 -8.94 3.34
C PRO A 461 17.52 -7.65 4.11
N ARG A 462 18.02 -6.63 3.40
CA ARG A 462 18.37 -5.35 4.01
C ARG A 462 17.10 -4.55 4.26
N ARG A 463 16.72 -4.35 5.52
CA ARG A 463 15.71 -3.36 5.91
C ARG A 463 16.25 -1.95 5.59
N LEU A 464 15.43 -1.11 4.95
CA LEU A 464 15.71 0.33 4.91
C LEU A 464 15.78 0.83 6.35
N SER A 465 16.79 1.61 6.67
CA SER A 465 16.94 2.19 7.99
C SER A 465 17.13 3.69 7.84
N TRP A 466 16.17 4.47 8.34
CA TRP A 466 16.23 5.94 8.34
C TRP A 466 17.49 6.47 9.03
N SER A 467 18.06 5.72 9.98
CA SER A 467 19.35 6.05 10.60
C SER A 467 20.54 5.90 9.65
N ARG A 468 20.48 4.98 8.67
CA ARG A 468 21.51 4.87 7.62
C ARG A 468 21.47 6.06 6.65
N LEU A 469 20.29 6.64 6.45
CA LEU A 469 20.13 7.90 5.72
C LEU A 469 20.46 9.14 6.58
N ASN A 470 20.77 8.95 7.87
CA ASN A 470 20.90 10.01 8.88
C ASN A 470 19.66 10.92 8.98
N LEU A 471 18.47 10.36 8.73
CA LEU A 471 17.18 11.07 8.77
C LEU A 471 16.34 10.74 9.99
N SER A 472 16.84 9.87 10.88
CA SER A 472 16.40 9.76 12.26
C SER A 472 17.44 8.99 13.07
N THR A 473 17.87 9.51 14.22
CA THR A 473 18.78 8.81 15.14
C THR A 473 18.03 8.02 16.21
N ALA A 474 16.72 8.25 16.37
CA ALA A 474 15.88 7.55 17.32
C ALA A 474 15.18 6.38 16.62
N ALA A 475 15.05 5.24 17.32
CA ALA A 475 14.06 4.26 16.94
C ALA A 475 12.69 4.97 16.88
N PRO A 476 11.82 4.62 15.93
CA PRO A 476 10.49 5.20 15.90
C PRO A 476 9.83 5.07 17.28
N SER A 477 9.20 6.15 17.77
CA SER A 477 8.61 6.17 19.11
C SER A 477 7.09 5.98 19.04
N PRO A 478 6.49 5.21 19.98
CA PRO A 478 5.03 5.16 20.09
C PRO A 478 4.49 6.55 20.44
N SER A 479 3.30 6.89 19.92
CA SER A 479 2.69 8.19 20.17
C SER A 479 2.42 8.40 21.68
N SER A 480 2.87 9.52 22.24
CA SER A 480 2.33 10.00 23.52
C SER A 480 1.02 10.72 23.20
N ALA A 481 -0.11 10.05 23.41
CA ALA A 481 -1.42 10.65 23.25
C ALA A 481 -1.57 11.88 24.17
N ARG A 482 -1.47 13.10 23.63
CA ARG A 482 -2.02 14.31 24.26
C ARG A 482 -3.16 14.82 23.38
N SER A 483 -4.37 14.73 23.94
CA SER A 483 -5.58 15.31 23.37
C SER A 483 -5.47 16.84 23.31
N PRO A 484 -6.09 17.51 22.33
CA PRO A 484 -6.35 18.94 22.42
C PRO A 484 -7.32 19.24 23.59
N PRO A 485 -7.21 20.40 24.26
CA PRO A 485 -8.16 20.77 25.30
C PRO A 485 -9.50 21.17 24.65
N ASN A 486 -10.59 20.77 25.30
CA ASN A 486 -12.00 21.11 25.03
C ASN A 486 -12.76 20.22 24.03
N ALA A 487 -13.28 19.10 24.55
CA ALA A 487 -14.64 18.66 24.27
C ALA A 487 -15.21 18.00 25.53
N ARG A 488 -16.15 18.68 26.21
CA ARG A 488 -16.94 18.10 27.32
C ARG A 488 -17.95 17.13 26.72
N ALA A 489 -17.86 15.85 27.06
CA ALA A 489 -18.93 14.88 26.90
C ALA A 489 -19.47 14.45 28.28
N PRO A 490 -20.78 14.21 28.45
CA PRO A 490 -21.38 13.90 29.74
C PRO A 490 -21.16 12.44 30.15
N ALA A 491 -21.08 12.22 31.46
CA ALA A 491 -20.76 10.94 32.09
C ALA A 491 -21.84 9.85 31.87
N PRO A 492 -21.46 8.56 31.71
CA PRO A 492 -22.41 7.46 31.74
C PRO A 492 -22.58 6.86 33.14
N ASN A 493 -23.82 6.51 33.44
CA ASN A 493 -24.28 5.84 34.66
C ASN A 493 -23.70 4.43 34.84
N ARG A 494 -23.47 4.06 36.11
CA ARG A 494 -23.07 2.72 36.58
C ARG A 494 -24.26 1.76 36.64
N ALA A 495 -24.07 0.51 36.17
CA ALA A 495 -24.75 -0.71 36.65
C ALA A 495 -23.96 -1.97 36.20
N PRO A 496 -24.10 -3.14 36.86
CA PRO A 496 -22.95 -3.87 37.40
C PRO A 496 -22.52 -5.18 36.68
N LEU A 497 -21.35 -5.67 37.11
CA LEU A 497 -20.69 -6.93 36.76
C LEU A 497 -21.58 -8.17 36.92
N VAL A 498 -21.47 -9.09 35.95
CA VAL A 498 -21.78 -10.51 36.11
C VAL A 498 -20.57 -11.33 35.62
N HIS A 499 -20.02 -12.13 36.53
CA HIS A 499 -19.02 -13.17 36.25
C HIS A 499 -19.69 -14.38 35.62
N LEU A 500 -19.11 -14.95 34.55
CA LEU A 500 -19.34 -16.34 34.16
C LEU A 500 -18.04 -16.99 33.64
N HIS A 501 -17.72 -18.12 34.25
CA HIS A 501 -16.60 -19.00 33.94
C HIS A 501 -16.90 -19.84 32.68
N GLY A 502 -15.85 -20.02 31.87
CA GLY A 502 -15.46 -21.29 31.25
C GLY A 502 -16.36 -21.92 30.17
N LEU A 503 -15.80 -22.09 28.97
CA LEU A 503 -15.72 -23.38 28.28
C LEU A 503 -14.78 -23.25 27.07
N GLY A 504 -13.74 -24.06 27.07
CA GLY A 504 -12.84 -24.21 25.94
C GLY A 504 -13.44 -25.13 24.89
N VAL A 505 -13.34 -24.74 23.63
CA VAL A 505 -13.42 -25.63 22.48
C VAL A 505 -12.29 -25.22 21.54
N GLY A 506 -11.33 -26.12 21.35
CA GLY A 506 -10.28 -25.98 20.36
C GLY A 506 -10.80 -26.38 18.99
N LEU A 507 -10.39 -25.66 17.95
CA LEU A 507 -10.49 -26.14 16.57
C LEU A 507 -9.24 -25.75 15.78
N ARG A 508 -8.83 -26.74 14.99
CA ARG A 508 -7.65 -26.85 14.13
C ARG A 508 -7.54 -25.68 13.17
N GLY A 509 -6.31 -25.21 13.00
CA GLY A 509 -5.93 -24.36 11.88
C GLY A 509 -5.78 -25.19 10.62
N GLN A 510 -6.62 -24.89 9.64
CA GLN A 510 -6.42 -25.05 8.21
C GLN A 510 -7.61 -24.34 7.58
N ASP A 511 -7.36 -23.32 6.76
CA ASP A 511 -8.20 -23.06 5.58
C ASP A 511 -7.56 -22.01 4.67
N PRO A 512 -7.90 -22.09 3.36
CA PRO A 512 -7.01 -21.80 2.25
C PRO A 512 -7.32 -20.45 1.61
N GLU A 513 -6.39 -20.02 0.76
CA GLU A 513 -6.62 -18.97 -0.22
C GLU A 513 -7.84 -19.35 -1.11
N GLY A 514 -8.75 -18.39 -1.27
CA GLY A 514 -9.94 -18.57 -2.09
C GLY A 514 -9.59 -18.64 -3.58
N ASP A 515 -9.54 -19.86 -4.10
CA ASP A 515 -9.76 -20.14 -5.52
C ASP A 515 -11.25 -19.94 -5.85
N LEU A 516 -11.51 -19.12 -6.87
CA LEU A 516 -12.83 -19.04 -7.51
C LEU A 516 -13.15 -20.38 -8.20
N PRO A 517 -14.39 -20.91 -8.09
CA PRO A 517 -14.72 -22.21 -8.66
C PRO A 517 -14.85 -22.14 -10.20
N PRO A 518 -14.51 -23.23 -10.92
CA PRO A 518 -14.58 -23.27 -12.37
C PRO A 518 -16.02 -23.47 -12.86
N ASN A 519 -16.44 -22.64 -13.82
CA ASN A 519 -17.67 -22.86 -14.59
C ASN A 519 -17.55 -24.14 -15.44
N ARG A 520 -18.57 -25.00 -15.39
CA ARG A 520 -18.82 -26.06 -16.38
C ARG A 520 -20.01 -25.69 -17.29
N PRO A 521 -20.06 -26.22 -18.53
CA PRO A 521 -20.83 -25.67 -19.65
C PRO A 521 -22.15 -26.41 -19.97
N GLY A 522 -23.03 -25.71 -20.71
CA GLY A 522 -24.28 -26.21 -21.34
C GLY A 522 -25.50 -26.05 -20.43
N ASP A 523 -26.63 -25.45 -20.81
CA ASP A 523 -27.30 -25.39 -22.11
C ASP A 523 -28.36 -24.27 -22.18
N CYS A 524 -28.80 -23.98 -23.42
CA CYS A 524 -30.07 -23.38 -23.83
C CYS A 524 -30.21 -21.84 -23.95
N CYS A 525 -29.89 -21.38 -25.16
CA CYS A 525 -30.72 -20.59 -26.08
C CYS A 525 -31.88 -19.76 -25.53
N ARG A 526 -31.82 -18.43 -25.74
CA ARG A 526 -32.91 -17.68 -26.39
C ARG A 526 -32.39 -16.40 -27.03
N ASP A 527 -32.65 -16.31 -28.34
CA ASP A 527 -32.39 -15.19 -29.23
C ASP A 527 -33.17 -13.92 -28.85
N GLU A 528 -32.55 -12.75 -29.03
CA GLU A 528 -33.17 -11.61 -29.70
C GLU A 528 -32.15 -10.95 -30.64
N GLN A 529 -32.53 -10.86 -31.91
CA GLN A 529 -31.76 -10.35 -33.04
C GLN A 529 -31.65 -8.82 -33.05
N PRO A 530 -30.65 -8.25 -33.74
CA PRO A 530 -30.81 -6.99 -34.46
C PRO A 530 -31.05 -7.24 -35.96
N ASN A 531 -32.07 -6.57 -36.48
CA ASN A 531 -32.42 -6.45 -37.91
C ASN A 531 -31.25 -5.89 -38.75
N ARG A 532 -30.92 -6.54 -39.88
CA ARG A 532 -30.97 -5.98 -41.25
C ARG A 532 -30.39 -6.93 -42.31
N ALA A 533 -31.28 -7.35 -43.21
CA ALA A 533 -31.18 -7.50 -44.68
C ALA A 533 -29.85 -7.89 -45.36
N GLY A 534 -29.89 -8.96 -46.17
CA GLY A 534 -28.91 -9.16 -47.26
C GLY A 534 -28.73 -10.60 -47.76
N THR A 535 -29.68 -11.06 -48.57
CA THR A 535 -29.68 -12.18 -49.55
C THR A 535 -28.38 -12.91 -49.98
N GLN A 536 -28.57 -14.23 -50.19
CA GLN A 536 -28.04 -15.13 -51.25
C GLN A 536 -26.76 -15.98 -51.03
N ALA A 537 -27.01 -17.28 -50.76
CA ALA A 537 -26.72 -18.47 -51.58
C ALA A 537 -25.28 -18.90 -51.96
N LEU A 538 -24.97 -20.18 -51.64
CA LEU A 538 -24.30 -21.26 -52.43
C LEU A 538 -23.37 -22.10 -51.52
N ARG A 539 -23.77 -23.33 -51.14
CA ARG A 539 -23.55 -24.65 -51.79
C ARG A 539 -22.12 -25.20 -51.73
N GLN A 540 -22.03 -26.36 -51.04
CA GLN A 540 -21.31 -27.61 -51.39
C GLN A 540 -19.77 -27.59 -51.45
N ALA A 541 -19.01 -28.65 -51.17
CA ALA A 541 -19.15 -29.95 -50.50
C ALA A 541 -17.77 -30.67 -50.60
N ARG A 542 -17.51 -31.66 -49.72
CA ARG A 542 -16.48 -32.76 -49.81
C ARG A 542 -15.02 -32.32 -49.55
N ALA A 543 -14.12 -33.08 -48.92
CA ALA A 543 -14.01 -34.53 -48.66
C ALA A 543 -13.11 -34.81 -47.42
N CYS A 544 -13.38 -35.90 -46.69
CA CYS A 544 -12.46 -36.64 -45.80
C CYS A 544 -11.61 -37.65 -46.64
N PRO A 545 -10.83 -38.64 -46.11
CA PRO A 545 -10.46 -39.03 -44.73
C PRO A 545 -9.00 -39.55 -44.54
N ASN A 546 -8.68 -39.96 -43.30
CA ASN A 546 -7.79 -41.08 -42.84
C ASN A 546 -6.83 -40.62 -41.74
N SER A 547 -6.50 -41.40 -40.71
CA SER A 547 -7.07 -42.56 -40.01
C SER A 547 -6.12 -42.83 -38.83
N LEU A 548 -6.66 -43.25 -37.68
CA LEU A 548 -6.25 -44.44 -36.90
C LEU A 548 -6.52 -44.28 -35.40
N THR A 549 -7.58 -44.97 -35.04
CA THR A 549 -8.03 -45.50 -33.75
C THR A 549 -6.97 -46.34 -33.03
N LEU A 550 -7.01 -46.31 -31.70
CA LEU A 550 -7.01 -47.53 -30.88
C LEU A 550 -7.88 -47.29 -29.63
N ASN A 551 -8.77 -48.24 -29.42
CA ASN A 551 -9.90 -48.25 -28.49
C ASN A 551 -9.77 -49.54 -27.69
N VAL A 552 -9.85 -49.51 -26.36
CA VAL A 552 -10.19 -50.70 -25.55
C VAL A 552 -11.10 -50.30 -24.41
N SER A 553 -12.33 -50.80 -24.53
CA SER A 553 -13.47 -50.91 -23.62
C SER A 553 -13.15 -51.72 -22.35
N SER A 554 -13.60 -51.30 -21.15
CA SER A 554 -14.85 -51.65 -20.44
C SER A 554 -14.66 -52.67 -19.30
N LEU A 555 -15.22 -52.38 -18.11
CA LEU A 555 -16.19 -53.23 -17.39
C LEU A 555 -16.64 -52.60 -16.05
N ARG A 556 -17.88 -52.92 -15.70
CA ARG A 556 -18.81 -52.30 -14.73
C ARG A 556 -18.82 -53.00 -13.36
N SER A 557 -19.50 -52.32 -12.42
CA SER A 557 -20.24 -52.80 -11.22
C SER A 557 -19.38 -53.19 -10.01
N ARG A 558 -19.70 -52.82 -8.77
CA ARG A 558 -20.99 -52.49 -8.11
C ARG A 558 -20.90 -51.22 -7.28
#